data_AF-A0A395IF07-F1
#
_entry.id   AF-A0A395IF07-F1
#
_cell.length_a   1.000
_cell.length_b   1.000
_cell.length_c   1.000
_cell.angle_alpha   90.00
_cell.angle_beta   90.00
_cell.angle_gamma   90.00
#
_symmetry.space_group_name_H-M   'P 1'
#
loop_
_entity.id
_entity.type
_entity.pdbx_description
1 polymer ?
#
loop_
_entity_poly.entity_id
_entity_poly.type
_entity_poly.pdbx_seq_one_letter_code
_entity_poly.pdbx_strand_id
1 'polypeptide(L)'
;MTNTAKATVPSAVVKTPAPDISQLDRVAYLFGYPIAHSLSPLFHATIFRSLSLNYLQHLYETQTLTDCLELTKDPKFLGASVTMPFKVAIIPYLDQLSPEGAAIGAINTIYHRISPSGEKILCGTNTDCIGIREALLQNATPSTISSIKGSAGMVIGGGGTCRAAVYALKKFLGCEVIYMVNRDKSECDAVIAECSRNGFGDGLLYIESIAQAESLPAPIVIVSAIPDFTPVSKDEQRARGIITEFLNKEGEQRERFWKCVITQARIHKLQH
;
A
#
# COMPACT_ATOMS: atom_id res chain seq x y z
N MET A 1 -8.14 24.27 35.92
CA MET A 1 -8.83 23.00 36.26
C MET A 1 -9.25 22.35 34.94
N THR A 2 -8.44 21.41 34.47
CA THR A 2 -8.56 20.72 33.18
C THR A 2 -9.55 19.57 33.31
N ASN A 3 -10.63 19.61 32.52
CA ASN A 3 -11.60 18.54 32.44
C ASN A 3 -11.12 17.48 31.43
N THR A 4 -10.37 16.49 31.91
CA THR A 4 -10.00 15.30 31.14
C THR A 4 -11.19 14.35 31.05
N ALA A 5 -11.90 14.40 29.92
CA ALA A 5 -12.86 13.35 29.57
C ALA A 5 -12.07 12.06 29.28
N LYS A 6 -12.10 11.12 30.23
CA LYS A 6 -11.63 9.74 30.02
C LYS A 6 -12.49 9.10 28.95
N ALA A 7 -11.87 8.64 27.86
CA ALA A 7 -12.52 7.77 26.91
C ALA A 7 -12.95 6.47 27.62
N THR A 8 -14.25 6.29 27.79
CA THR A 8 -14.86 5.05 28.25
C THR A 8 -14.67 3.98 27.17
N VAL A 9 -13.94 2.91 27.52
CA VAL A 9 -13.79 1.70 26.70
C VAL A 9 -15.15 1.00 26.63
N PRO A 10 -15.72 0.71 25.44
CA PRO A 10 -16.97 -0.02 25.36
C PRO A 10 -16.82 -1.45 25.89
N SER A 11 -17.84 -1.85 26.65
CA SER A 11 -18.19 -3.21 27.07
C SER A 11 -17.86 -4.29 26.01
N ALA A 12 -17.15 -5.34 26.46
CA ALA A 12 -16.94 -6.65 25.83
C ALA A 12 -16.98 -6.67 24.29
N VAL A 13 -15.82 -6.60 23.65
CA VAL A 13 -15.70 -6.88 22.21
C VAL A 13 -16.19 -8.30 21.95
N VAL A 14 -17.32 -8.44 21.27
CA VAL A 14 -17.87 -9.74 20.88
C VAL A 14 -16.90 -10.38 19.89
N LYS A 15 -16.38 -11.56 20.24
CA LYS A 15 -15.47 -12.32 19.38
C LYS A 15 -16.13 -12.66 18.05
N THR A 16 -15.51 -12.30 16.93
CA THR A 16 -15.99 -12.68 15.60
C THR A 16 -15.91 -14.21 15.46
N PRO A 17 -17.01 -14.93 15.14
CA PRO A 17 -16.97 -16.37 14.99
C PRO A 17 -16.06 -16.77 13.82
N ALA A 18 -15.29 -17.84 14.00
CA ALA A 18 -14.47 -18.40 12.93
C ALA A 18 -15.38 -19.03 11.84
N PRO A 19 -15.03 -18.89 10.55
CA PRO A 19 -15.79 -19.54 9.48
C PRO A 19 -15.60 -21.06 9.51
N ASP A 20 -16.59 -21.81 9.01
CA ASP A 20 -16.47 -23.26 8.80
C ASP A 20 -15.53 -23.55 7.62
N ILE A 21 -14.42 -24.23 7.91
CA ILE A 21 -13.37 -24.60 6.96
C ILE A 21 -13.21 -26.12 6.85
N SER A 22 -14.17 -26.89 7.36
CA SER A 22 -14.10 -28.36 7.46
C SER A 22 -13.86 -29.02 6.09
N GLN A 23 -14.53 -28.52 5.05
CA GLN A 23 -14.47 -29.03 3.67
C GLN A 23 -13.29 -28.50 2.85
N LEU A 24 -12.48 -27.57 3.37
CA LEU A 24 -11.36 -26.97 2.64
C LEU A 24 -10.04 -27.68 2.96
N ASP A 25 -9.15 -27.76 1.97
CA ASP A 25 -7.79 -28.31 2.18
C ASP A 25 -6.86 -27.29 2.85
N ARG A 26 -7.05 -26.01 2.48
CA ARG A 26 -6.37 -24.84 3.03
C ARG A 26 -7.30 -23.63 3.02
N VAL A 27 -7.06 -22.69 3.92
CA VAL A 27 -7.84 -21.45 4.04
C VAL A 27 -6.92 -20.24 4.10
N ALA A 28 -7.26 -19.21 3.34
CA ALA A 28 -6.70 -17.87 3.49
C ALA A 28 -7.71 -16.94 4.17
N TYR A 29 -7.23 -15.82 4.71
CA TYR A 29 -8.08 -14.79 5.30
C TYR A 29 -7.80 -13.41 4.73
N LEU A 30 -8.75 -12.49 4.91
CA LEU A 30 -8.52 -11.05 4.91
C LEU A 30 -8.84 -10.51 6.30
N PHE A 31 -7.83 -9.98 6.98
CA PHE A 31 -7.93 -9.39 8.32
C PHE A 31 -8.04 -7.88 8.25
N GLY A 32 -9.01 -7.30 8.96
CA GLY A 32 -9.17 -5.85 9.09
C GLY A 32 -10.58 -5.43 9.45
N TYR A 33 -10.79 -4.11 9.50
CA TYR A 33 -12.10 -3.50 9.72
C TYR A 33 -12.13 -2.07 9.16
N PRO A 34 -13.21 -1.66 8.45
CA PRO A 34 -14.25 -2.48 7.83
C PRO A 34 -13.78 -3.12 6.50
N ILE A 35 -14.24 -4.32 6.18
CA ILE A 35 -13.82 -5.10 5.00
C ILE A 35 -14.97 -5.82 4.28
N ALA A 36 -16.22 -5.68 4.73
CA ALA A 36 -17.39 -6.35 4.14
C ALA A 36 -17.52 -6.20 2.61
N HIS A 37 -17.09 -5.07 2.04
CA HIS A 37 -17.17 -4.78 0.60
C HIS A 37 -15.90 -5.15 -0.19
N SER A 38 -14.95 -5.84 0.43
CA SER A 38 -13.69 -6.21 -0.22
C SER A 38 -13.93 -7.24 -1.33
N LEU A 39 -13.32 -7.01 -2.49
CA LEU A 39 -13.31 -7.96 -3.62
C LEU A 39 -12.20 -9.01 -3.51
N SER A 40 -11.33 -8.92 -2.49
CA SER A 40 -10.23 -9.87 -2.28
C SER A 40 -10.69 -11.34 -2.28
N PRO A 41 -11.79 -11.73 -1.58
CA PRO A 41 -12.26 -13.12 -1.60
C PRO A 41 -12.60 -13.61 -3.00
N LEU A 42 -13.27 -12.79 -3.80
CA LEU A 42 -13.64 -13.14 -5.18
C LEU A 42 -12.38 -13.32 -6.04
N PHE A 43 -11.41 -12.42 -5.91
CA PHE A 43 -10.13 -12.51 -6.64
C PHE A 43 -9.39 -13.80 -6.32
N HIS A 44 -9.20 -14.11 -5.04
CA HIS A 44 -8.51 -15.33 -4.61
C HIS A 44 -9.29 -16.59 -4.97
N ALA A 45 -10.62 -16.60 -4.85
CA ALA A 45 -11.45 -17.73 -5.25
C ALA A 45 -11.32 -18.04 -6.75
N THR A 46 -11.26 -17.01 -7.61
CA THR A 46 -11.00 -17.19 -9.05
C THR A 46 -9.64 -17.84 -9.30
N ILE A 47 -8.59 -17.37 -8.62
CA ILE A 47 -7.25 -17.95 -8.76
C ILE A 47 -7.23 -19.40 -8.29
N PHE A 48 -7.73 -19.70 -7.09
CA PHE A 48 -7.72 -21.07 -6.56
C PHE A 48 -8.50 -22.04 -7.43
N ARG A 49 -9.67 -21.61 -7.96
CA ARG A 49 -10.45 -22.41 -8.90
C ARG A 49 -9.69 -22.67 -10.21
N SER A 50 -9.00 -21.66 -10.74
CA SER A 50 -8.20 -21.82 -11.97
C SER A 50 -7.04 -22.82 -11.83
N LEU A 51 -6.59 -23.04 -10.60
CA LEU A 51 -5.53 -24.00 -10.25
C LEU A 51 -6.08 -25.34 -9.74
N SER A 52 -7.41 -25.54 -9.79
CA SER A 52 -8.09 -26.72 -9.23
C SER A 52 -7.77 -26.99 -7.76
N LEU A 53 -7.58 -25.93 -6.97
CA LEU A 53 -7.31 -26.00 -5.54
C LEU A 53 -8.60 -25.83 -4.73
N ASN A 54 -8.84 -26.72 -3.76
CA ASN A 54 -9.98 -26.66 -2.85
C ASN A 54 -9.73 -25.67 -1.68
N TYR A 55 -9.37 -24.44 -2.03
CA TYR A 55 -9.00 -23.37 -1.10
C TYR A 55 -9.97 -22.20 -1.24
N LEU A 56 -10.18 -21.44 -0.15
CA LEU A 56 -10.94 -20.18 -0.18
C LEU A 56 -10.24 -19.11 0.67
N GLN A 57 -10.54 -17.84 0.36
CA GLN A 57 -10.23 -16.74 1.25
C GLN A 57 -11.50 -16.26 1.94
N HIS A 58 -11.51 -16.25 3.28
CA HIS A 58 -12.61 -15.69 4.06
C HIS A 58 -12.32 -14.25 4.50
N LEU A 59 -13.36 -13.41 4.51
CA LEU A 59 -13.33 -12.16 5.25
C LEU A 59 -13.39 -12.50 6.75
N TYR A 60 -12.48 -11.94 7.53
CA TYR A 60 -12.54 -12.01 8.98
C TYR A 60 -12.50 -10.59 9.53
N GLU A 61 -13.68 -9.98 9.56
CA GLU A 61 -13.88 -8.61 9.97
C GLU A 61 -13.83 -8.52 11.50
N THR A 62 -12.83 -7.82 12.02
CA THR A 62 -12.61 -7.69 13.46
C THR A 62 -11.81 -6.44 13.81
N GLN A 63 -12.01 -5.93 15.01
CA GLN A 63 -11.23 -4.84 15.60
C GLN A 63 -10.12 -5.36 16.53
N THR A 64 -10.09 -6.66 16.79
CA THR A 64 -9.14 -7.34 17.69
C THR A 64 -8.11 -8.15 16.90
N LEU A 65 -6.86 -7.69 16.93
CA LEU A 65 -5.75 -8.39 16.29
C LEU A 65 -5.51 -9.80 16.86
N THR A 66 -5.76 -9.99 18.15
CA THR A 66 -5.60 -11.29 18.83
C THR A 66 -6.45 -12.37 18.18
N ASP A 67 -7.67 -12.05 17.75
CA ASP A 67 -8.54 -13.02 17.08
C ASP A 67 -7.96 -13.46 15.73
N CYS A 68 -7.34 -12.53 14.99
CA CYS A 68 -6.62 -12.85 13.77
C CYS A 68 -5.44 -13.81 14.04
N LEU A 69 -4.68 -13.58 15.12
CA LEU A 69 -3.52 -14.40 15.49
C LEU A 69 -3.91 -15.81 15.94
N GLU A 70 -5.08 -16.01 16.53
CA GLU A 70 -5.55 -17.37 16.84
C GLU A 70 -5.84 -18.17 15.56
N LEU A 71 -6.37 -17.52 14.51
CA LEU A 71 -6.62 -18.18 13.22
C LEU A 71 -5.34 -18.59 12.50
N THR A 72 -4.22 -17.91 12.74
CA THR A 72 -2.95 -18.31 12.12
C THR A 72 -2.43 -19.64 12.67
N LYS A 73 -2.89 -20.08 13.85
CA LYS A 73 -2.44 -21.35 14.45
C LYS A 73 -3.05 -22.58 13.79
N ASP A 74 -4.12 -22.42 12.99
CA ASP A 74 -4.80 -23.53 12.34
C ASP A 74 -3.87 -24.26 11.33
N PRO A 75 -3.81 -25.60 11.33
CA PRO A 75 -3.01 -26.36 10.36
C PRO A 75 -3.38 -26.10 8.89
N LYS A 76 -4.64 -25.75 8.60
CA LYS A 76 -5.13 -25.40 7.27
C LYS A 76 -4.82 -23.94 6.88
N PHE A 77 -4.32 -23.11 7.79
CA PHE A 77 -3.97 -21.72 7.48
C PHE A 77 -2.90 -21.63 6.40
N LEU A 78 -3.29 -21.05 5.26
CA LEU A 78 -2.44 -20.78 4.10
C LEU A 78 -1.67 -19.47 4.28
N GLY A 79 -2.35 -18.44 4.78
CA GLY A 79 -1.88 -17.07 4.83
C GLY A 79 -3.05 -16.10 4.99
N ALA A 80 -2.75 -14.82 5.15
CA ALA A 80 -3.77 -13.79 5.19
C ALA A 80 -3.31 -12.50 4.52
N SER A 81 -4.24 -11.87 3.81
CA SER A 81 -4.15 -10.45 3.51
C SER A 81 -4.47 -9.67 4.78
N VAL A 82 -3.76 -8.57 5.02
CA VAL A 82 -3.93 -7.70 6.18
C VAL A 82 -4.20 -6.29 5.68
N THR A 83 -5.28 -5.68 6.16
CA THR A 83 -5.63 -4.30 5.82
C THR A 83 -5.77 -3.44 7.08
N MET A 84 -6.23 -2.21 6.91
CA MET A 84 -6.48 -1.30 8.03
C MET A 84 -7.39 -1.95 9.09
N PRO A 85 -7.13 -1.71 10.39
CA PRO A 85 -6.04 -0.92 10.95
C PRO A 85 -4.75 -1.73 11.24
N PHE A 86 -4.67 -3.00 10.82
CA PHE A 86 -3.69 -3.95 11.36
C PHE A 86 -2.33 -3.98 10.67
N LYS A 87 -2.15 -3.30 9.52
CA LYS A 87 -0.92 -3.39 8.74
C LYS A 87 0.37 -3.09 9.52
N VAL A 88 0.32 -2.17 10.48
CA VAL A 88 1.46 -1.85 11.37
C VAL A 88 1.40 -2.70 12.64
N ALA A 89 0.21 -2.84 13.22
CA ALA A 89 0.01 -3.52 14.50
C ALA A 89 0.36 -5.02 14.49
N ILE A 90 0.31 -5.68 13.33
CA ILE A 90 0.67 -7.09 13.17
C ILE A 90 2.18 -7.34 13.31
N ILE A 91 3.03 -6.34 13.02
CA ILE A 91 4.48 -6.51 12.89
C ILE A 91 5.14 -7.20 14.11
N PRO A 92 4.84 -6.81 15.37
CA PRO A 92 5.47 -7.43 16.54
C PRO A 92 5.15 -8.93 16.75
N TYR A 93 4.18 -9.47 16.00
CA TYR A 93 3.73 -10.85 16.10
C TYR A 93 4.26 -11.75 14.98
N LEU A 94 5.15 -11.21 14.12
CA LEU A 94 5.72 -11.92 12.99
C LEU A 94 7.17 -12.28 13.29
N ASP A 95 7.54 -13.52 13.00
CA ASP A 95 8.88 -14.04 13.27
C ASP A 95 9.90 -13.48 12.26
N GLN A 96 9.45 -13.20 11.04
CA GLN A 96 10.31 -12.69 9.98
C GLN A 96 9.57 -11.73 9.06
N LEU A 97 10.24 -10.67 8.63
CA LEU A 97 9.74 -9.76 7.60
C LEU A 97 10.58 -9.88 6.34
N SER A 98 9.94 -9.69 5.18
CA SER A 98 10.69 -9.44 3.96
C SER A 98 11.42 -8.09 4.01
N PRO A 99 12.48 -7.89 3.19
CA PRO A 99 13.20 -6.62 3.16
C PRO A 99 12.28 -5.41 2.88
N GLU A 100 11.34 -5.56 1.93
CA GLU A 100 10.36 -4.53 1.62
C GLU A 100 9.35 -4.32 2.76
N GLY A 101 8.89 -5.38 3.42
CA GLY A 101 7.97 -5.26 4.56
C GLY A 101 8.60 -4.53 5.74
N ALA A 102 9.86 -4.86 6.05
CA ALA A 102 10.64 -4.21 7.10
C ALA A 102 10.90 -2.73 6.77
N ALA A 103 11.35 -2.43 5.56
CA ALA A 103 11.64 -1.05 5.15
C ALA A 103 10.37 -0.18 5.09
N ILE A 104 9.26 -0.69 4.55
CA ILE A 104 8.00 0.06 4.45
C ILE A 104 7.36 0.25 5.83
N GLY A 105 7.63 -0.62 6.81
CA GLY A 105 7.03 -0.54 8.14
C GLY A 105 5.52 -0.82 8.15
N ALA A 106 5.03 -1.59 7.17
CA ALA A 106 3.64 -2.01 7.09
C ALA A 106 3.53 -3.34 6.35
N ILE A 107 2.75 -4.28 6.88
CA ILE A 107 2.57 -5.63 6.35
C ILE A 107 1.13 -5.79 5.89
N ASN A 108 0.94 -6.10 4.61
CA ASN A 108 -0.38 -6.38 4.04
C ASN A 108 -0.59 -7.87 3.72
N THR A 109 0.43 -8.70 3.91
CA THR A 109 0.41 -10.13 3.57
C THR A 109 1.22 -10.90 4.60
N ILE A 110 0.61 -11.93 5.20
CA ILE A 110 1.28 -12.86 6.12
C ILE A 110 1.11 -14.30 5.63
N TYR A 111 2.09 -15.15 5.91
CA TYR A 111 2.10 -16.55 5.50
C TYR A 111 3.10 -17.34 6.34
N HIS A 112 2.95 -18.66 6.38
CA HIS A 112 3.95 -19.51 7.02
C HIS A 112 5.09 -19.90 6.08
N ARG A 113 6.28 -20.06 6.63
CA ARG A 113 7.40 -20.78 6.00
C ARG A 113 8.02 -21.75 6.99
N ILE A 114 8.76 -22.71 6.45
CA ILE A 114 9.68 -23.52 7.24
C ILE A 114 11.03 -22.81 7.23
N SER A 115 11.55 -22.48 8.41
CA SER A 115 12.85 -21.87 8.59
C SER A 115 13.97 -22.85 8.19
N PRO A 116 15.21 -22.38 8.00
CA PRO A 116 16.35 -23.28 7.79
C PRO A 116 16.57 -24.30 8.92
N SER A 117 16.08 -24.02 10.14
CA SER A 117 16.12 -24.94 11.29
C SER A 117 14.96 -25.95 11.31
N GLY A 118 14.04 -25.90 10.35
CA GLY A 118 12.88 -26.79 10.27
C GLY A 118 11.65 -26.31 11.06
N GLU A 119 11.70 -25.14 11.67
CA GLU A 119 10.60 -24.58 12.45
C GLU A 119 9.59 -23.86 11.54
N LYS A 120 8.30 -24.01 11.84
CA LYS A 120 7.23 -23.26 11.17
C LYS A 120 7.17 -21.84 11.74
N ILE A 121 7.50 -20.86 10.92
CA ILE A 121 7.53 -19.43 11.27
C ILE A 121 6.46 -18.65 10.50
N LEU A 122 5.92 -17.61 11.12
CA LEU A 122 4.95 -16.69 10.54
C LEU A 122 5.69 -15.46 9.98
N CYS A 123 5.68 -15.33 8.66
CA CYS A 123 6.35 -14.26 7.95
C CYS A 123 5.39 -13.16 7.50
N GLY A 124 5.90 -11.94 7.37
CA GLY A 124 5.19 -10.79 6.78
C GLY A 124 5.89 -10.23 5.56
N THR A 125 5.11 -9.71 4.61
CA THR A 125 5.59 -8.88 3.50
C THR A 125 4.59 -7.76 3.17
N ASN A 126 5.05 -6.80 2.37
CA ASN A 126 4.22 -5.80 1.75
C ASN A 126 4.14 -6.06 0.23
N THR A 127 3.00 -6.56 -0.24
CA THR A 127 2.74 -6.79 -1.67
C THR A 127 2.15 -5.55 -2.37
N ASP A 128 1.81 -4.47 -1.65
CA ASP A 128 1.34 -3.24 -2.28
C ASP A 128 2.47 -2.63 -3.15
N CYS A 129 3.72 -2.64 -2.67
CA CYS A 129 4.86 -2.14 -3.46
C CYS A 129 5.15 -3.00 -4.69
N ILE A 130 4.90 -4.32 -4.60
CA ILE A 130 5.00 -5.23 -5.74
C ILE A 130 3.89 -4.91 -6.74
N GLY A 131 2.64 -4.75 -6.28
CA GLY A 131 1.51 -4.37 -7.13
C GLY A 131 1.77 -3.06 -7.87
N ILE A 132 2.37 -2.07 -7.20
CA ILE A 132 2.76 -0.79 -7.81
C ILE A 132 3.81 -0.99 -8.90
N ARG A 133 4.87 -1.75 -8.62
CA ARG A 133 5.90 -2.08 -9.61
C ARG A 133 5.30 -2.80 -10.82
N GLU A 134 4.55 -3.87 -10.59
CA GLU A 134 4.00 -4.70 -11.67
C GLU A 134 2.98 -3.94 -12.51
N ALA A 135 2.12 -3.12 -11.89
CA ALA A 135 1.18 -2.29 -12.62
C ALA A 135 1.91 -1.31 -13.57
N LEU A 136 3.05 -0.75 -13.15
CA LEU A 136 3.86 0.10 -14.01
C LEU A 136 4.55 -0.69 -15.13
N LEU A 137 5.24 -1.78 -14.78
CA LEU A 137 5.99 -2.60 -15.74
C LEU A 137 5.11 -3.21 -16.82
N GLN A 138 3.88 -3.62 -16.49
CA GLN A 138 2.98 -4.29 -17.44
C GLN A 138 2.20 -3.32 -18.34
N ASN A 139 2.09 -2.04 -17.96
CA ASN A 139 1.28 -1.07 -18.69
C ASN A 139 2.11 0.02 -19.42
N ALA A 140 3.42 0.07 -19.22
CA ALA A 140 4.31 1.01 -19.87
C ALA A 140 5.16 0.36 -20.98
N THR A 141 5.61 1.16 -21.94
CA THR A 141 6.50 0.68 -23.01
C THR A 141 7.91 0.40 -22.47
N PRO A 142 8.68 -0.51 -23.09
CA PRO A 142 10.06 -0.77 -22.67
C PRO A 142 10.96 0.47 -22.65
N SER A 143 10.73 1.41 -23.59
CA SER A 143 11.42 2.71 -23.62
C SER A 143 11.10 3.54 -22.37
N THR A 144 9.82 3.64 -22.01
CA THR A 144 9.38 4.34 -20.79
C THR A 144 10.01 3.73 -19.54
N ILE A 145 9.96 2.39 -19.41
CA ILE A 145 10.53 1.68 -18.25
C ILE A 145 12.03 1.95 -18.12
N SER A 146 12.75 1.96 -19.23
CA SER A 146 14.19 2.24 -19.25
C SER A 146 14.52 3.67 -18.77
N SER A 147 13.61 4.62 -18.99
CA SER A 147 13.75 6.02 -18.57
C SER A 147 13.40 6.28 -17.09
N ILE A 148 12.88 5.30 -16.34
CA ILE A 148 12.52 5.50 -14.92
C ILE A 148 13.77 5.55 -14.02
N LYS A 149 14.80 4.78 -14.35
CA LYS A 149 16.01 4.71 -13.52
C LYS A 149 16.78 6.03 -13.60
N GLY A 150 17.11 6.61 -12.45
CA GLY A 150 17.80 7.90 -12.34
C GLY A 150 16.93 9.11 -12.64
N SER A 151 15.62 8.94 -12.89
CA SER A 151 14.72 10.05 -13.15
C SER A 151 13.89 10.43 -11.91
N ALA A 152 13.10 11.49 -12.06
CA ALA A 152 12.12 11.91 -11.06
C ALA A 152 10.83 11.08 -11.19
N GLY A 153 10.31 10.62 -10.06
CA GLY A 153 8.95 10.11 -9.91
C GLY A 153 8.09 11.04 -9.07
N MET A 154 6.78 10.80 -9.00
CA MET A 154 5.88 11.53 -8.11
C MET A 154 4.94 10.57 -7.38
N VAL A 155 4.70 10.83 -6.10
CA VAL A 155 3.69 10.17 -5.28
C VAL A 155 2.70 11.20 -4.76
N ILE A 156 1.41 10.94 -4.96
CA ILE A 156 0.32 11.80 -4.50
C ILE A 156 -0.35 11.16 -3.28
N GLY A 157 -0.37 11.87 -2.16
CA GLY A 157 -0.93 11.45 -0.87
C GLY A 157 0.12 11.26 0.23
N GLY A 158 -0.30 11.24 1.49
CA GLY A 158 0.56 11.03 2.67
C GLY A 158 0.21 9.83 3.55
N GLY A 159 -0.70 8.94 3.09
CA GLY A 159 -1.19 7.80 3.87
C GLY A 159 -0.31 6.53 3.78
N GLY A 160 -0.77 5.43 4.38
CA GLY A 160 0.01 4.17 4.48
C GLY A 160 0.45 3.56 3.14
N THR A 161 -0.30 3.77 2.07
CA THR A 161 0.09 3.34 0.70
C THR A 161 1.25 4.17 0.13
N CYS A 162 1.45 5.41 0.61
CA CYS A 162 2.50 6.31 0.15
C CYS A 162 3.89 5.70 0.33
N ARG A 163 4.16 5.09 1.49
CA ARG A 163 5.45 4.42 1.75
C ARG A 163 5.72 3.27 0.80
N ALA A 164 4.70 2.47 0.48
CA ALA A 164 4.82 1.38 -0.49
C ALA A 164 5.09 1.91 -1.90
N ALA A 165 4.46 3.03 -2.30
CA ALA A 165 4.74 3.70 -3.56
C ALA A 165 6.16 4.25 -3.64
N VAL A 166 6.60 4.96 -2.60
CA VAL A 166 7.97 5.46 -2.47
C VAL A 166 8.98 4.32 -2.58
N TYR A 167 8.76 3.22 -1.86
CA TYR A 167 9.63 2.05 -1.92
C TYR A 167 9.69 1.45 -3.32
N ALA A 168 8.53 1.26 -3.98
CA ALA A 168 8.48 0.74 -5.35
C ALA A 168 9.26 1.62 -6.33
N LEU A 169 9.01 2.94 -6.31
CA LEU A 169 9.68 3.88 -7.21
C LEU A 169 11.19 3.98 -6.94
N LYS A 170 11.62 4.09 -5.68
CA LYS A 170 13.05 4.18 -5.34
C LYS A 170 13.79 2.86 -5.48
N LYS A 171 13.34 1.82 -4.78
CA LYS A 171 14.13 0.58 -4.60
C LYS A 171 13.94 -0.41 -5.74
N PHE A 172 12.75 -0.48 -6.35
CA PHE A 172 12.52 -1.39 -7.46
C PHE A 172 12.77 -0.74 -8.83
N LEU A 173 12.34 0.50 -9.02
CA LEU A 173 12.43 1.18 -10.33
C LEU A 173 13.61 2.15 -10.44
N GLY A 174 14.24 2.53 -9.32
CA GLY A 174 15.47 3.32 -9.32
C GLY A 174 15.28 4.82 -9.55
N CYS A 175 14.12 5.39 -9.22
CA CYS A 175 13.95 6.86 -9.23
C CYS A 175 14.91 7.52 -8.24
N GLU A 176 15.64 8.53 -8.71
CA GLU A 176 16.59 9.27 -7.89
C GLU A 176 15.88 10.29 -6.99
N VAL A 177 14.89 10.99 -7.54
CA VAL A 177 14.08 11.96 -6.82
C VAL A 177 12.62 11.51 -6.84
N ILE A 178 11.91 11.69 -5.72
CA ILE A 178 10.45 11.52 -5.68
C ILE A 178 9.82 12.80 -5.16
N TYR A 179 8.98 13.39 -6.00
CA TYR A 179 8.12 14.49 -5.61
C TYR A 179 6.94 13.95 -4.81
N MET A 180 6.73 14.53 -3.64
CA MET A 180 5.62 14.21 -2.77
C MET A 180 4.62 15.36 -2.79
N VAL A 181 3.38 15.04 -3.17
CA VAL A 181 2.30 16.02 -3.24
C VAL A 181 1.15 15.58 -2.37
N ASN A 182 0.80 16.39 -1.39
CA ASN A 182 -0.35 16.16 -0.53
C ASN A 182 -0.89 17.50 0.00
N ARG A 183 -2.19 17.51 0.33
CA ARG A 183 -2.83 18.67 0.96
C ARG A 183 -2.18 19.00 2.31
N ASP A 184 -1.83 17.96 3.06
CA ASP A 184 -1.20 18.08 4.38
C ASP A 184 0.31 17.82 4.28
N LYS A 185 1.10 18.86 4.55
CA LYS A 185 2.56 18.79 4.57
C LYS A 185 3.06 17.87 5.68
N SER A 186 2.41 17.86 6.84
CA SER A 186 2.85 17.07 8.00
C SER A 186 2.79 15.57 7.73
N GLU A 187 1.81 15.10 6.95
CA GLU A 187 1.76 13.71 6.51
C GLU A 187 2.94 13.36 5.58
N CYS A 188 3.31 14.27 4.67
CA CYS A 188 4.49 14.07 3.82
C CYS A 188 5.78 14.07 4.64
N ASP A 189 5.94 15.00 5.58
CA ASP A 189 7.11 15.07 6.47
C ASP A 189 7.25 13.79 7.30
N ALA A 190 6.13 13.23 7.78
CA ALA A 190 6.12 11.97 8.52
C ALA A 190 6.59 10.79 7.63
N VAL A 191 6.10 10.71 6.39
CA VAL A 191 6.54 9.70 5.41
C VAL A 191 8.02 9.85 5.11
N ILE A 192 8.50 11.08 4.85
CA ILE A 192 9.91 11.36 4.56
C ILE A 192 10.78 10.91 5.74
N ALA A 193 10.43 11.31 6.96
CA ALA A 193 11.17 10.94 8.17
C ALA A 193 11.22 9.41 8.37
N GLU A 194 10.13 8.69 8.12
CA GLU A 194 10.09 7.24 8.22
C GLU A 194 10.94 6.56 7.15
N CYS A 195 10.82 6.98 5.89
CA CYS A 195 11.63 6.47 4.79
C CYS A 195 13.14 6.75 5.02
N SER A 196 13.49 7.92 5.55
CA SER A 196 14.88 8.27 5.90
C SER A 196 15.43 7.37 6.98
N ARG A 197 14.67 7.13 8.08
CA ARG A 197 15.07 6.19 9.14
C ARG A 197 15.31 4.77 8.60
N ASN A 198 14.56 4.38 7.57
CA ASN A 198 14.63 3.05 6.99
C ASN A 198 15.58 2.97 5.77
N GLY A 199 16.38 4.00 5.49
CA GLY A 199 17.44 3.97 4.47
C GLY A 199 16.98 4.14 3.02
N PHE A 200 15.86 4.83 2.80
CA PHE A 200 15.36 5.16 1.45
C PHE A 200 14.63 6.51 1.36
N GLY A 201 14.89 7.42 2.29
CA GLY A 201 14.32 8.78 2.28
C GLY A 201 15.11 9.81 1.50
N ASP A 202 16.33 9.48 1.04
CA ASP A 202 17.15 10.41 0.25
C ASP A 202 16.43 10.78 -1.05
N GLY A 203 16.44 12.06 -1.42
CA GLY A 203 15.78 12.55 -2.64
C GLY A 203 14.24 12.54 -2.58
N LEU A 204 13.62 12.37 -1.41
CA LEU A 204 12.19 12.66 -1.25
C LEU A 204 11.99 14.16 -1.04
N LEU A 205 11.14 14.79 -1.85
CA LEU A 205 10.94 16.23 -1.85
C LEU A 205 9.44 16.57 -1.81
N TYR A 206 9.01 17.22 -0.73
CA TYR A 206 7.66 17.80 -0.69
C TYR A 206 7.56 18.99 -1.65
N ILE A 207 6.52 19.00 -2.49
CA ILE A 207 6.23 20.12 -3.37
C ILE A 207 5.17 21.00 -2.74
N GLU A 208 5.55 22.21 -2.39
CA GLU A 208 4.74 23.14 -1.61
C GLU A 208 3.88 24.04 -2.50
N SER A 209 4.35 24.37 -3.70
CA SER A 209 3.68 25.35 -4.57
C SER A 209 3.75 25.00 -6.06
N ILE A 210 2.86 25.62 -6.84
CA ILE A 210 2.84 25.50 -8.30
C ILE A 210 4.12 26.10 -8.91
N ALA A 211 4.57 27.25 -8.41
CA ALA A 211 5.83 27.87 -8.84
C ALA A 211 7.05 26.95 -8.63
N GLN A 212 7.08 26.18 -7.52
CA GLN A 212 8.11 25.17 -7.33
C GLN A 212 7.99 24.06 -8.38
N ALA A 213 6.77 23.57 -8.66
CA ALA A 213 6.54 22.58 -9.70
C ALA A 213 7.01 23.09 -11.08
N GLU A 214 6.70 24.34 -11.46
CA GLU A 214 7.15 25.00 -12.69
C GLU A 214 8.69 24.97 -12.85
N SER A 215 9.44 25.10 -11.76
CA SER A 215 10.92 25.07 -11.81
C SER A 215 11.54 23.66 -11.92
N LEU A 216 10.77 22.60 -11.64
CA LEU A 216 11.28 21.23 -11.56
C LEU A 216 11.05 20.44 -12.87
N PRO A 217 11.92 19.48 -13.21
CA PRO A 217 11.69 18.60 -14.35
C PRO A 217 10.46 17.73 -14.13
N ALA A 218 9.77 17.37 -15.22
CA ALA A 218 8.57 16.53 -15.16
C ALA A 218 8.90 15.11 -14.64
N PRO A 219 8.07 14.52 -13.76
CA PRO A 219 8.26 13.15 -13.31
C PRO A 219 7.89 12.17 -14.44
N ILE A 220 8.71 11.14 -14.67
CA ILE A 220 8.44 10.09 -15.68
C ILE A 220 7.28 9.18 -15.24
N VAL A 221 7.10 9.03 -13.94
CA VAL A 221 6.08 8.15 -13.36
C VAL A 221 5.36 8.83 -12.21
N ILE A 222 4.04 8.64 -12.15
CA ILE A 222 3.18 9.21 -11.11
C ILE A 222 2.36 8.08 -10.49
N VAL A 223 2.43 7.95 -9.17
CA VAL A 223 1.59 7.05 -8.38
C VAL A 223 0.64 7.87 -7.52
N SER A 224 -0.66 7.73 -7.75
CA SER A 224 -1.66 8.34 -6.87
C SER A 224 -2.16 7.35 -5.83
N ALA A 225 -2.05 7.72 -4.56
CA ALA A 225 -2.50 6.96 -3.40
C ALA A 225 -3.67 7.64 -2.67
N ILE A 226 -4.34 8.61 -3.31
CA ILE A 226 -5.52 9.29 -2.80
C ILE A 226 -6.78 8.84 -3.56
N PRO A 227 -7.96 8.82 -2.91
CA PRO A 227 -9.23 8.68 -3.62
C PRO A 227 -9.43 9.80 -4.63
N ASP A 228 -10.16 9.50 -5.71
CA ASP A 228 -10.52 10.51 -6.72
C ASP A 228 -11.77 11.29 -6.26
N PHE A 229 -11.53 12.31 -5.44
CA PHE A 229 -12.55 13.27 -5.02
C PHE A 229 -12.25 14.66 -5.59
N THR A 230 -13.31 15.41 -5.85
CA THR A 230 -13.21 16.83 -6.23
C THR A 230 -12.58 17.61 -5.08
N PRO A 231 -11.53 18.42 -5.32
CA PRO A 231 -10.89 19.21 -4.27
C PRO A 231 -11.84 20.29 -3.76
N VAL A 232 -12.04 20.35 -2.44
CA VAL A 232 -12.92 21.31 -1.76
C VAL A 232 -12.11 22.36 -1.02
N SER A 233 -11.09 21.94 -0.28
CA SER A 233 -10.27 22.86 0.51
C SER A 233 -9.22 23.59 -0.34
N LYS A 234 -8.72 24.73 0.16
CA LYS A 234 -7.62 25.46 -0.51
C LYS A 234 -6.37 24.60 -0.68
N ASP A 235 -6.05 23.76 0.30
CA ASP A 235 -4.89 22.87 0.25
C ASP A 235 -5.08 21.74 -0.76
N GLU A 236 -6.30 21.23 -0.91
CA GLU A 236 -6.62 20.25 -1.96
C GLU A 236 -6.54 20.87 -3.35
N GLN A 237 -7.03 22.10 -3.51
CA GLN A 237 -6.93 22.85 -4.77
C GLN A 237 -5.48 23.16 -5.11
N ARG A 238 -4.66 23.54 -4.12
CA ARG A 238 -3.21 23.75 -4.28
C ARG A 238 -2.51 22.46 -4.72
N ALA A 239 -2.74 21.35 -4.02
CA ALA A 239 -2.19 20.05 -4.38
C ALA A 239 -2.61 19.63 -5.79
N ARG A 240 -3.88 19.85 -6.16
CA ARG A 240 -4.37 19.62 -7.52
C ARG A 240 -3.67 20.50 -8.54
N GLY A 241 -3.46 21.78 -8.26
CA GLY A 241 -2.73 22.70 -9.12
C GLY A 241 -1.29 22.24 -9.40
N ILE A 242 -0.58 21.78 -8.37
CA ILE A 242 0.77 21.21 -8.50
C ILE A 242 0.77 19.97 -9.40
N ILE A 243 -0.20 19.06 -9.19
CA ILE A 243 -0.34 17.85 -10.02
C ILE A 243 -0.61 18.22 -11.47
N THR A 244 -1.53 19.17 -11.71
CA THR A 244 -1.86 19.66 -13.05
C THR A 244 -0.65 20.28 -13.73
N GLU A 245 0.15 21.07 -13.01
CA GLU A 245 1.38 21.66 -13.55
C GLU A 245 2.36 20.57 -14.03
N PHE A 246 2.63 19.56 -13.19
CA PHE A 246 3.47 18.44 -13.62
C PHE A 246 2.91 17.65 -14.80
N LEU A 247 1.59 17.49 -14.88
CA LEU A 247 0.94 16.81 -15.99
C LEU A 247 0.96 17.60 -17.29
N ASN A 248 1.01 18.94 -17.21
CA ASN A 248 1.04 19.83 -18.36
C ASN A 248 2.45 20.07 -18.91
N LYS A 249 3.50 19.72 -18.16
CA LYS A 249 4.88 19.76 -18.63
C LYS A 249 5.08 18.71 -19.72
N GLU A 250 4.82 19.09 -20.96
CA GLU A 250 5.16 18.31 -22.13
C GLU A 250 6.69 18.27 -22.29
N GLY A 251 7.28 17.08 -22.21
CA GLY A 251 8.65 16.85 -22.66
C GLY A 251 8.69 16.60 -24.16
N GLU A 252 9.70 17.14 -24.85
CA GLU A 252 9.96 16.98 -26.30
C GLU A 252 10.17 15.53 -26.79
N GLN A 253 10.02 14.51 -25.94
CA GLN A 253 10.09 13.10 -26.37
C GLN A 253 8.81 12.36 -26.00
N ARG A 254 7.96 12.21 -27.02
CA ARG A 254 6.68 11.51 -26.98
C ARG A 254 6.87 10.00 -26.74
N GLU A 255 6.37 9.51 -25.61
CA GLU A 255 5.42 8.39 -25.53
C GLU A 255 4.82 8.32 -24.11
N ARG A 256 3.67 9.00 -23.94
CA ARG A 256 2.63 8.84 -22.89
C ARG A 256 3.10 8.68 -21.43
N PHE A 257 2.91 9.76 -20.67
CA PHE A 257 2.77 9.72 -19.20
C PHE A 257 1.74 8.64 -18.80
N TRP A 258 2.17 7.62 -18.07
CA TRP A 258 1.25 6.66 -17.47
C TRP A 258 0.89 7.08 -16.06
N LYS A 259 -0.37 7.47 -15.89
CA LYS A 259 -1.00 7.72 -14.58
C LYS A 259 -1.33 6.37 -13.96
N CYS A 260 -0.49 5.85 -13.08
CA CYS A 260 -0.85 4.71 -12.26
C CYS A 260 -1.54 5.21 -11.00
N VAL A 261 -2.87 5.32 -11.01
CA VAL A 261 -3.65 5.58 -9.80
C VAL A 261 -3.87 4.24 -9.11
N ILE A 262 -3.10 3.96 -8.06
CA ILE A 262 -3.33 2.81 -7.19
C ILE A 262 -4.08 3.32 -5.97
N THR A 263 -5.38 3.49 -6.16
CA THR A 263 -6.30 3.48 -5.03
C THR A 263 -6.46 2.03 -4.60
N GLN A 264 -6.45 1.78 -3.29
CA GLN A 264 -6.78 0.47 -2.73
C GLN A 264 -7.99 -0.11 -3.49
N ALA A 265 -7.75 -1.21 -4.24
CA ALA A 265 -8.72 -1.96 -5.04
C ALA A 265 -9.37 -1.30 -6.28
N ARG A 266 -8.91 -0.16 -6.80
CA ARG A 266 -9.44 0.40 -8.07
C ARG A 266 -8.33 0.94 -8.99
N ILE A 267 -7.93 0.13 -9.98
CA ILE A 267 -7.16 0.59 -11.13
C ILE A 267 -8.13 1.37 -12.04
N HIS A 268 -8.01 2.70 -12.09
CA HIS A 268 -8.71 3.52 -13.10
C HIS A 268 -7.73 3.91 -14.20
N LYS A 269 -8.08 3.60 -15.45
CA LYS A 269 -7.52 4.27 -16.62
C LYS A 269 -8.04 5.71 -16.61
N LEU A 270 -7.17 6.68 -16.37
CA LEU A 270 -7.48 8.07 -16.72
C LEU A 270 -7.25 8.22 -18.23
N GLN A 271 -8.27 7.88 -19.02
CA GLN A 271 -8.35 8.22 -20.44
C GLN A 271 -9.21 9.47 -20.60
N HIS A 272 -8.57 10.57 -21.03
CA HIS A 272 -9.15 11.47 -22.01
C HIS A 272 -8.23 11.43 -23.23
#